data_AF-A0AAU7JV10-F1
#
_entry.id   AF-A0AAU7JV10-F1
#
_cell.length_a   1.000
_cell.length_b   1.000
_cell.length_c   1.000
_cell.angle_alpha   90.00
_cell.angle_beta   90.00
_cell.angle_gamma   90.00
#
_symmetry.space_group_name_H-M   'P 1'
#
loop_
_entity.id
_entity.type
_entity.pdbx_description
1 polymer ?
#
loop_
_entity_poly.entity_id
_entity_poly.type
_entity_poly.pdbx_seq_one_letter_code
_entity_poly.pdbx_strand_id
1 'polypeptide(L)'
;MLEATSPQYQGLRGRGEDAHDVVRNLLEKIVDEVPLGPEMVNALRAAGHTTEVITALDRCLVGDLRDRYLRNPPDLLADLDEYAAHGVPAETACRYMLTILTAEEAGRVHAAGHAPEDVLPYISWSATDRWYHWDFDYVEWMLAGVPAERCMSYAGRCSSADAAAWEPLVREHNISDQELQTIMRAGFTSQDSRCSLENGGGDVPGLVDAARLTLALTTPSQTRSVGGYDEPPF
;
A
#
# COMPACT_ATOMS: atom_id res chain seq x y z
N MET A 1 -27.03 20.27 0.74
CA MET A 1 -26.77 19.04 1.50
C MET A 1 -28.10 18.43 1.92
N LEU A 2 -28.43 17.27 1.35
CA LEU A 2 -29.65 16.52 1.61
C LEU A 2 -29.35 15.31 2.51
N GLU A 3 -30.37 14.79 3.20
CA GLU A 3 -30.24 13.63 4.11
C GLU A 3 -31.44 12.68 3.94
N ALA A 4 -31.18 11.37 3.92
CA ALA A 4 -32.20 10.32 3.96
C ALA A 4 -31.94 9.40 5.15
N THR A 5 -33.03 8.84 5.68
CA THR A 5 -33.01 7.92 6.81
C THR A 5 -33.85 6.69 6.51
N SER A 6 -33.56 5.56 7.16
CA SER A 6 -34.35 4.34 7.05
C SER A 6 -35.19 4.12 8.31
N PRO A 7 -36.51 3.94 8.20
CA PRO A 7 -37.35 3.53 9.33
C PRO A 7 -37.01 2.13 9.86
N GLN A 8 -36.51 1.25 8.99
CA GLN A 8 -36.18 -0.14 9.30
C GLN A 8 -34.79 -0.27 9.92
N TYR A 9 -33.85 0.58 9.53
CA TYR A 9 -32.48 0.61 10.05
C TYR A 9 -32.24 1.91 10.80
N GLN A 10 -32.73 1.95 12.05
CA GLN A 10 -32.66 3.14 12.89
C GLN A 10 -31.20 3.56 13.15
N GLY A 11 -30.92 4.84 12.95
CA GLY A 11 -29.57 5.40 13.12
C GLY A 11 -28.78 5.51 11.82
N LEU A 12 -29.12 4.74 10.77
CA LEU A 12 -28.47 4.86 9.46
C LEU A 12 -28.99 6.07 8.70
N ARG A 13 -28.04 6.84 8.15
CA ARG A 13 -28.31 8.06 7.39
C ARG A 13 -27.40 8.17 6.17
N GLY A 14 -27.98 8.42 5.01
CA GLY A 14 -27.26 8.80 3.79
C GLY A 14 -27.20 10.33 3.69
N ARG A 15 -26.06 10.87 3.27
CA ARG A 15 -25.86 12.32 3.04
C ARG A 15 -25.21 12.52 1.68
N GLY A 16 -25.57 13.60 0.99
CA GLY A 16 -25.10 13.89 -0.36
C GLY A 16 -25.54 15.27 -0.85
N GLU A 17 -25.08 15.63 -2.04
CA GLU A 17 -25.39 16.92 -2.67
C GLU A 17 -26.76 16.90 -3.36
N ASP A 18 -27.15 15.75 -3.93
CA ASP A 18 -28.47 15.51 -4.54
C ASP A 18 -29.19 14.28 -3.96
N ALA A 19 -30.46 14.10 -4.37
CA ALA A 19 -31.32 13.05 -3.85
C ALA A 19 -30.90 11.63 -4.26
N HIS A 20 -30.29 11.47 -5.44
CA HIS A 20 -29.82 10.17 -5.91
C HIS A 20 -28.60 9.72 -5.11
N ASP A 21 -27.63 10.61 -4.91
CA ASP A 21 -26.46 10.36 -4.07
C ASP A 21 -26.84 10.04 -2.63
N VAL A 22 -27.79 10.77 -2.06
CA VAL A 22 -28.30 10.52 -0.71
C VAL A 22 -28.90 9.13 -0.57
N VAL A 23 -29.71 8.70 -1.54
CA VAL A 23 -30.35 7.38 -1.52
C VAL A 23 -29.30 6.29 -1.72
N ARG A 24 -28.37 6.46 -2.66
CA ARG A 24 -27.26 5.51 -2.88
C ARG A 24 -26.44 5.33 -1.61
N ASN A 25 -26.00 6.43 -0.99
CA ASN A 25 -25.20 6.40 0.23
C ASN A 25 -25.96 5.81 1.43
N LEU A 26 -27.29 5.94 1.49
CA LEU A 26 -28.10 5.25 2.51
C LEU A 26 -28.19 3.74 2.23
N LEU A 27 -28.39 3.34 0.97
CA LEU A 27 -28.50 1.95 0.58
C LEU A 27 -27.18 1.19 0.78
N GLU A 28 -26.04 1.78 0.44
CA GLU A 28 -24.71 1.21 0.70
C GLU A 28 -24.53 0.91 2.21
N LYS A 29 -24.84 1.89 3.08
CA LYS A 29 -24.78 1.68 4.53
C LYS A 29 -25.73 0.60 5.03
N ILE A 30 -26.93 0.49 4.45
CA ILE A 30 -27.86 -0.57 4.80
C ILE A 30 -27.28 -1.94 4.39
N VAL A 31 -26.71 -2.05 3.19
CA VAL A 31 -26.09 -3.27 2.69
C VAL A 31 -24.93 -3.71 3.60
N ASP A 32 -24.12 -2.77 4.06
CA ASP A 32 -23.00 -3.03 4.99
C ASP A 32 -23.46 -3.55 6.36
N GLU A 33 -24.64 -3.14 6.83
CA GLU A 33 -25.17 -3.49 8.15
C GLU A 33 -26.06 -4.74 8.14
N VAL A 34 -26.52 -5.18 6.97
CA VAL A 34 -27.32 -6.42 6.84
C VAL A 34 -26.40 -7.62 6.96
N PRO A 35 -26.55 -8.52 7.96
CA PRO A 35 -25.70 -9.70 8.09
C PRO A 35 -25.72 -10.60 6.86
N LEU A 36 -24.70 -11.46 6.69
CA LEU A 36 -24.70 -12.48 5.65
C LEU A 36 -26.01 -13.27 5.64
N GLY A 37 -26.63 -13.37 4.46
CA GLY A 37 -27.90 -14.07 4.29
C GLY A 37 -27.80 -15.57 4.62
N PRO A 38 -28.92 -16.22 4.98
CA PRO A 38 -28.93 -17.64 5.35
C PRO A 38 -28.36 -18.56 4.26
N GLU A 39 -28.58 -18.23 2.99
CA GLU A 39 -28.06 -18.98 1.83
C GLU A 39 -26.53 -18.97 1.80
N MET A 40 -25.91 -17.81 1.98
CA MET A 40 -24.44 -17.66 2.06
C MET A 40 -23.87 -18.42 3.25
N VAL A 41 -24.47 -18.25 4.44
CA VAL A 41 -24.02 -18.95 5.65
C VAL A 41 -24.11 -20.47 5.47
N ASN A 42 -25.18 -20.97 4.84
CA ASN A 42 -25.33 -22.38 4.55
C ASN A 42 -24.31 -22.88 3.52
N ALA A 43 -24.01 -22.09 2.49
CA ALA A 43 -22.98 -22.41 1.50
C ALA A 43 -21.58 -22.51 2.14
N LEU A 44 -21.20 -21.53 2.97
CA LEU A 44 -19.94 -21.53 3.71
C LEU A 44 -19.82 -22.73 4.66
N ARG A 45 -20.91 -23.07 5.37
CA ARG A 45 -20.95 -24.28 6.22
C ARG A 45 -20.84 -25.56 5.40
N ALA A 46 -21.52 -25.63 4.24
CA ALA A 46 -21.47 -26.77 3.35
C ALA A 46 -20.06 -26.98 2.76
N ALA A 47 -19.32 -25.89 2.54
CA ALA A 47 -17.90 -25.91 2.17
C ALA A 47 -16.97 -26.27 3.34
N GLY A 48 -17.49 -26.43 4.56
CA GLY A 48 -16.71 -26.85 5.73
C GLY A 48 -16.08 -25.70 6.53
N HIS A 49 -16.40 -24.44 6.23
CA HIS A 49 -15.90 -23.31 7.02
C HIS A 49 -16.55 -23.27 8.41
N THR A 50 -15.75 -22.89 9.41
CA THR A 50 -16.20 -22.80 10.80
C THR A 50 -17.02 -21.54 11.06
N THR A 51 -17.74 -21.50 12.17
CA THR A 51 -18.51 -20.32 12.61
C THR A 51 -17.61 -19.10 12.78
N GLU A 52 -16.36 -19.29 13.23
CA GLU A 52 -15.37 -18.23 13.42
C GLU A 52 -15.01 -17.59 12.07
N VAL A 53 -14.75 -18.39 11.04
CA VAL A 53 -14.47 -17.89 9.68
C VAL A 53 -15.67 -17.13 9.12
N ILE A 54 -16.89 -17.66 9.27
CA ILE A 54 -18.12 -17.00 8.81
C ILE A 54 -18.30 -15.65 9.53
N THR A 55 -18.02 -15.60 10.83
CA THR A 55 -18.11 -14.37 11.63
C THR A 55 -17.00 -13.37 11.29
N ALA A 56 -15.79 -13.84 10.97
CA ALA A 56 -14.71 -12.99 10.47
C ALA A 56 -15.08 -12.40 9.11
N LEU A 57 -15.60 -13.22 8.21
CA LEU A 57 -16.04 -12.79 6.89
C LEU A 57 -17.17 -11.76 6.95
N ASP A 58 -18.22 -11.99 7.75
CA ASP A 58 -19.34 -11.05 7.89
C ASP A 58 -18.88 -9.68 8.41
N ARG A 59 -17.87 -9.64 9.29
CA ARG A 59 -17.25 -8.41 9.79
C ARG A 59 -16.34 -7.72 8.77
N CYS A 60 -15.67 -8.50 7.93
CA CYS A 60 -14.70 -7.98 6.98
C CYS A 60 -15.35 -7.47 5.69
N LEU A 61 -16.38 -8.14 5.19
CA LEU A 61 -17.04 -7.73 3.95
C LEU A 61 -17.81 -6.43 4.12
N VAL A 62 -17.30 -5.35 3.56
CA VAL A 62 -17.93 -4.02 3.53
C VAL A 62 -17.83 -3.42 2.12
N GLY A 63 -18.71 -2.47 1.79
CA GLY A 63 -18.71 -1.73 0.54
C GLY A 63 -18.78 -2.62 -0.70
N ASP A 64 -17.96 -2.32 -1.70
CA ASP A 64 -17.96 -2.97 -3.02
C ASP A 64 -17.68 -4.49 -2.95
N LEU A 65 -16.84 -4.93 -2.00
CA LEU A 65 -16.57 -6.36 -1.79
C LEU A 65 -17.82 -7.08 -1.27
N ARG A 66 -18.58 -6.45 -0.37
CA ARG A 66 -19.85 -7.01 0.10
C ARG A 66 -20.85 -7.12 -1.04
N ASP A 67 -20.99 -6.08 -1.87
CA ASP A 67 -21.90 -6.11 -3.02
C ASP A 67 -21.52 -7.19 -4.05
N ARG A 68 -20.21 -7.36 -4.34
CA ARG A 68 -19.69 -8.42 -5.21
C ARG A 68 -20.12 -9.80 -4.73
N TYR A 69 -19.87 -10.13 -3.46
CA TYR A 69 -20.11 -11.49 -2.95
C TYR A 69 -21.57 -11.76 -2.59
N LEU A 70 -22.36 -10.75 -2.23
CA LEU A 70 -23.80 -10.91 -2.03
C LEU A 70 -24.50 -11.35 -3.32
N ARG A 71 -24.02 -10.91 -4.48
CA ARG A 71 -24.59 -11.26 -5.78
C ARG A 71 -24.06 -12.59 -6.34
N ASN A 72 -22.89 -13.05 -5.88
CA ASN A 72 -22.28 -14.28 -6.37
C ASN A 72 -21.55 -15.09 -5.27
N PRO A 73 -22.30 -15.86 -4.45
CA PRO A 73 -21.71 -16.72 -3.42
C PRO A 73 -20.67 -17.74 -3.90
N PRO A 74 -20.81 -18.38 -5.08
CA PRO A 74 -19.77 -19.24 -5.65
C PRO A 74 -18.40 -18.56 -5.81
N ASP A 75 -18.35 -17.29 -6.19
CA ASP A 75 -17.09 -16.57 -6.37
C ASP A 75 -16.35 -16.38 -5.04
N LEU A 76 -17.09 -16.12 -3.96
CA LEU A 76 -16.50 -16.00 -2.62
C LEU A 76 -15.85 -17.30 -2.18
N LEU A 77 -16.52 -18.43 -2.40
CA LEU A 77 -15.97 -19.75 -2.07
C LEU A 77 -14.74 -20.05 -2.92
N ALA A 78 -14.79 -19.75 -4.22
CA ALA A 78 -13.64 -19.90 -5.12
C ALA A 78 -12.45 -19.05 -4.67
N ASP A 79 -12.68 -17.79 -4.30
CA ASP A 79 -11.63 -16.91 -3.79
C ASP A 79 -11.04 -17.50 -2.48
N LEU A 80 -11.87 -17.91 -1.51
CA LEU A 80 -11.39 -18.51 -0.26
C LEU A 80 -10.59 -19.81 -0.50
N ASP A 81 -11.01 -20.65 -1.43
CA ASP A 81 -10.29 -21.87 -1.83
C ASP A 81 -8.94 -21.53 -2.49
N GLU A 82 -8.89 -20.48 -3.30
CA GLU A 82 -7.66 -19.99 -3.93
C GLU A 82 -6.65 -19.51 -2.88
N TYR A 83 -7.09 -18.67 -1.94
CA TYR A 83 -6.25 -18.23 -0.82
C TYR A 83 -5.75 -19.42 0.03
N ALA A 84 -6.61 -20.41 0.28
CA ALA A 84 -6.22 -21.62 1.00
C ALA A 84 -5.17 -22.44 0.22
N ALA A 85 -5.28 -22.52 -1.11
CA ALA A 85 -4.29 -23.19 -1.97
C ALA A 85 -2.91 -22.52 -1.90
N HIS A 86 -2.87 -21.21 -1.63
CA HIS A 86 -1.65 -20.44 -1.38
C HIS A 86 -1.20 -20.43 0.08
N GLY A 87 -1.80 -21.25 0.94
CA GLY A 87 -1.40 -21.43 2.34
C GLY A 87 -1.89 -20.34 3.28
N VAL A 88 -2.86 -19.52 2.86
CA VAL A 88 -3.45 -18.48 3.72
C VAL A 88 -4.66 -19.07 4.46
N PRO A 89 -4.67 -19.06 5.81
CA PRO A 89 -5.84 -19.52 6.57
C PRO A 89 -7.09 -18.68 6.25
N ALA A 90 -8.26 -19.31 6.21
CA ALA A 90 -9.50 -18.65 5.77
C ALA A 90 -9.83 -17.36 6.55
N GLU A 91 -9.59 -17.31 7.86
CA GLU A 91 -9.78 -16.09 8.66
C GLU A 91 -8.85 -14.94 8.22
N THR A 92 -7.59 -15.27 7.91
CA THR A 92 -6.62 -14.30 7.38
C THR A 92 -6.97 -13.90 5.94
N ALA A 93 -7.43 -14.85 5.12
CA ALA A 93 -7.88 -14.61 3.75
C ALA A 93 -9.01 -13.57 3.71
N CYS A 94 -9.99 -13.66 4.62
CA CYS A 94 -11.08 -12.67 4.74
C CYS A 94 -10.57 -11.22 4.86
N ARG A 95 -9.39 -11.04 5.46
CA ARG A 95 -8.77 -9.72 5.66
C ARG A 95 -7.90 -9.31 4.48
N TYR A 96 -7.16 -10.23 3.88
CA TYR A 96 -6.42 -9.95 2.64
C TYR A 96 -7.36 -9.65 1.46
N MET A 97 -8.55 -10.23 1.43
CA MET A 97 -9.57 -9.88 0.42
C MET A 97 -10.01 -8.41 0.48
N LEU A 98 -9.77 -7.71 1.60
CA LEU A 98 -9.98 -6.25 1.71
C LEU A 98 -8.83 -5.43 1.14
N THR A 99 -7.74 -6.08 0.74
CA THR A 99 -6.59 -5.49 0.10
C THR A 99 -6.72 -5.65 -1.42
N ILE A 100 -5.82 -5.03 -2.18
CA ILE A 100 -5.74 -5.22 -3.64
C ILE A 100 -4.90 -6.46 -4.03
N LEU A 101 -4.43 -7.25 -3.06
CA LEU A 101 -3.60 -8.42 -3.31
C LEU A 101 -4.41 -9.54 -3.96
N THR A 102 -3.78 -10.20 -4.93
CA THR A 102 -4.20 -11.52 -5.40
C THR A 102 -3.94 -12.58 -4.34
N ALA A 103 -4.57 -13.75 -4.47
CA ALA A 103 -4.36 -14.88 -3.55
C ALA A 103 -2.89 -15.35 -3.55
N GLU A 104 -2.23 -15.34 -4.71
CA GLU A 104 -0.81 -15.69 -4.84
C GLU A 104 0.08 -14.72 -4.04
N GLU A 105 -0.12 -13.41 -4.22
CA GLU A 105 0.67 -12.39 -3.53
C GLU A 105 0.40 -12.44 -2.02
N ALA A 106 -0.85 -12.58 -1.60
CA ALA A 106 -1.20 -12.75 -0.19
C ALA A 106 -0.56 -13.99 0.43
N GLY A 107 -0.48 -15.10 -0.30
CA GLY A 107 0.25 -16.29 0.11
C GLY A 107 1.73 -16.03 0.34
N ARG A 108 2.38 -15.30 -0.57
CA ARG A 108 3.80 -14.89 -0.42
C ARG A 108 4.00 -14.00 0.80
N VAL A 109 3.15 -12.99 0.98
CA VAL A 109 3.19 -12.04 2.11
C VAL A 109 2.96 -12.78 3.43
N HIS A 110 1.96 -13.66 3.49
CA HIS A 110 1.67 -14.46 4.67
C HIS A 110 2.81 -15.41 5.03
N ALA A 111 3.39 -16.11 4.05
CA ALA A 111 4.52 -17.00 4.24
C ALA A 111 5.78 -16.28 4.75
N ALA A 112 5.94 -14.99 4.42
CA ALA A 112 6.99 -14.13 4.97
C ALA A 112 6.70 -13.64 6.40
N GLY A 113 5.54 -13.98 6.97
CA GLY A 113 5.16 -13.64 8.35
C GLY A 113 4.47 -12.28 8.50
N HIS A 114 4.10 -11.64 7.40
CA HIS A 114 3.35 -10.38 7.43
C HIS A 114 1.87 -10.62 7.65
N ALA A 115 1.22 -9.69 8.33
CA ALA A 115 -0.21 -9.63 8.52
C ALA A 115 -0.87 -8.73 7.45
N PRO A 116 -2.17 -8.86 7.20
CA PRO A 116 -2.91 -7.97 6.28
C PRO A 116 -2.74 -6.48 6.59
N GLU A 117 -2.60 -6.10 7.86
CA GLU A 117 -2.39 -4.72 8.29
C GLU A 117 -1.05 -4.14 7.85
N ASP A 118 -0.03 -4.98 7.68
CA ASP A 118 1.29 -4.56 7.21
C ASP A 118 1.25 -4.14 5.73
N VAL A 119 0.24 -4.60 4.99
CA VAL A 119 0.05 -4.30 3.57
C VAL A 119 -0.57 -2.93 3.35
N LEU A 120 -1.46 -2.50 4.25
CA LEU A 120 -2.26 -1.29 4.08
C LEU A 120 -1.43 -0.02 3.87
N PRO A 121 -0.31 0.22 4.60
CA PRO A 121 0.56 1.36 4.32
C PRO A 121 1.08 1.37 2.89
N TYR A 122 1.52 0.23 2.35
CA TYR A 122 2.06 0.15 0.99
C TYR A 122 0.98 0.39 -0.06
N ILE A 123 -0.23 -0.13 0.15
CA ILE A 123 -1.38 0.11 -0.74
C ILE A 123 -1.78 1.59 -0.75
N SER A 124 -1.81 2.21 0.44
CA SER A 124 -2.10 3.64 0.56
C SER A 124 -1.09 4.47 -0.24
N TRP A 125 0.20 4.10 -0.17
CA TRP A 125 1.24 4.74 -0.96
C TRP A 125 1.07 4.50 -2.46
N SER A 126 0.74 3.27 -2.87
CA SER A 126 0.44 2.95 -4.26
C SER A 126 -0.86 3.56 -4.77
N ALA A 127 -1.68 4.20 -3.94
CA ALA A 127 -2.86 4.92 -4.41
C ALA A 127 -2.58 6.40 -4.73
N THR A 128 -1.37 6.91 -4.46
CA THR A 128 -1.04 8.32 -4.66
C THR A 128 -0.72 8.65 -6.13
N ASP A 129 -1.18 9.80 -6.63
CA ASP A 129 -1.09 10.30 -8.03
C ASP A 129 0.33 10.36 -8.66
N ARG A 130 1.38 9.93 -7.95
CA ARG A 130 2.77 9.96 -8.45
C ARG A 130 3.44 8.59 -8.48
N TRP A 131 2.81 7.56 -7.91
CA TRP A 131 3.45 6.27 -7.70
C TRP A 131 3.64 5.49 -9.02
N TYR A 132 2.67 5.58 -9.95
CA TYR A 132 2.65 4.87 -11.23
C TYR A 132 3.70 5.34 -12.23
N HIS A 133 4.45 6.40 -11.90
CA HIS A 133 5.59 6.84 -12.71
C HIS A 133 6.84 5.98 -12.50
N TRP A 134 6.83 5.06 -11.52
CA TRP A 134 7.95 4.19 -11.19
C TRP A 134 7.47 2.74 -11.11
N ASP A 135 8.28 1.77 -11.58
CA ASP A 135 8.04 0.33 -11.43
C ASP A 135 8.09 -0.04 -9.94
N PHE A 136 7.02 0.26 -9.21
CA PHE A 136 6.90 -0.02 -7.78
C PHE A 136 5.99 -1.22 -7.58
N ASP A 137 6.57 -2.40 -7.39
CA ASP A 137 5.83 -3.59 -6.97
C ASP A 137 5.79 -3.64 -5.44
N TYR A 138 4.70 -3.13 -4.86
CA TYR A 138 4.56 -3.02 -3.41
C TYR A 138 4.76 -4.34 -2.64
N VAL A 139 4.47 -5.49 -3.26
CA VAL A 139 4.72 -6.82 -2.69
C VAL A 139 6.23 -7.08 -2.65
N GLU A 140 6.95 -6.78 -3.72
CA GLU A 140 8.42 -6.90 -3.77
C GLU A 140 9.10 -6.06 -2.68
N TRP A 141 8.70 -4.81 -2.54
CA TRP A 141 9.28 -3.89 -1.55
C TRP A 141 9.00 -4.32 -0.10
N MET A 142 7.79 -4.79 0.17
CA MET A 142 7.42 -5.33 1.47
C MET A 142 8.22 -6.59 1.81
N LEU A 143 8.31 -7.54 0.87
CA LEU A 143 9.06 -8.78 1.06
C LEU A 143 10.57 -8.53 1.21
N ALA A 144 11.09 -7.43 0.65
CA ALA A 144 12.46 -6.98 0.87
C ALA A 144 12.69 -6.39 2.27
N GLY A 145 11.62 -6.17 3.06
CA GLY A 145 11.69 -5.64 4.43
C GLY A 145 11.94 -4.13 4.50
N VAL A 146 11.65 -3.39 3.42
CA VAL A 146 11.84 -1.94 3.36
C VAL A 146 10.64 -1.23 3.97
N PRO A 147 10.79 -0.39 5.01
CA PRO A 147 9.66 0.29 5.64
C PRO A 147 8.82 1.12 4.66
N ALA A 148 7.49 1.03 4.76
CA ALA A 148 6.55 1.67 3.85
C ALA A 148 6.76 3.19 3.75
N GLU A 149 6.98 3.85 4.89
CA GLU A 149 7.23 5.29 4.98
C GLU A 149 8.50 5.74 4.26
N ARG A 150 9.47 4.83 4.07
CA ARG A 150 10.76 5.14 3.46
C ARG A 150 10.84 4.72 1.99
N CYS A 151 9.86 3.98 1.47
CA CYS A 151 9.80 3.57 0.07
C CYS A 151 9.99 4.76 -0.90
N MET A 152 9.45 5.94 -0.57
CA MET A 152 9.61 7.17 -1.37
C MET A 152 11.05 7.69 -1.49
N SER A 153 11.90 7.41 -0.51
CA SER A 153 13.32 7.79 -0.57
C SER A 153 14.06 6.95 -1.61
N TYR A 154 13.63 5.70 -1.84
CA TYR A 154 14.26 4.76 -2.76
C TYR A 154 13.61 4.70 -4.14
N ALA A 155 12.30 4.93 -4.24
CA ALA A 155 11.53 4.81 -5.47
C ALA A 155 12.15 5.63 -6.61
N GLY A 156 12.37 4.98 -7.76
CA GLY A 156 13.00 5.56 -8.94
C GLY A 156 14.51 5.79 -8.84
N ARG A 157 15.17 5.35 -7.76
CA ARG A 157 16.63 5.53 -7.55
C ARG A 157 17.39 4.21 -7.42
N CYS A 158 16.75 3.17 -6.92
CA CYS A 158 17.35 1.85 -6.80
C CYS A 158 16.29 0.73 -6.82
N SER A 159 16.75 -0.51 -6.90
CA SER A 159 15.88 -1.68 -6.75
C SER A 159 15.45 -1.88 -5.29
N SER A 160 14.44 -2.73 -5.06
CA SER A 160 14.01 -3.15 -3.71
C SER A 160 15.16 -3.85 -2.95
N ALA A 161 15.97 -4.65 -3.64
CA ALA A 161 17.12 -5.35 -3.07
C ALA A 161 18.21 -4.39 -2.61
N ASP A 162 18.47 -3.34 -3.40
CA ASP A 162 19.41 -2.28 -3.03
C ASP A 162 18.89 -1.46 -1.84
N ALA A 163 17.59 -1.14 -1.83
CA ALA A 163 16.96 -0.46 -0.71
C ALA A 163 17.05 -1.28 0.58
N ALA A 164 16.81 -2.59 0.51
CA ALA A 164 17.01 -3.50 1.64
C ALA A 164 18.47 -3.50 2.14
N ALA A 165 19.45 -3.35 1.24
CA ALA A 165 20.86 -3.22 1.64
C ALA A 165 21.19 -1.86 2.30
N TRP A 166 20.40 -0.82 2.04
CA TRP A 166 20.49 0.48 2.71
C TRP A 166 19.93 0.46 4.14
N GLU A 167 18.82 -0.25 4.39
CA GLU A 167 18.12 -0.21 5.69
C GLU A 167 19.00 -0.52 6.92
N PRO A 168 19.90 -1.52 6.90
CA PRO A 168 20.83 -1.75 8.01
C PRO A 168 21.71 -0.52 8.30
N LEU A 169 22.25 0.13 7.27
CA LEU A 169 23.10 1.31 7.42
C LEU A 169 22.32 2.49 7.98
N VAL A 170 21.11 2.70 7.47
CA VAL A 170 20.23 3.78 7.93
C VAL A 170 19.92 3.60 9.42
N ARG A 171 19.60 2.38 9.85
CA ARG A 171 19.32 2.07 11.25
C ARG A 171 20.55 2.16 12.14
N GLU A 172 21.68 1.62 11.71
CA GLU A 172 22.93 1.59 12.48
C GLU A 172 23.48 3.00 12.73
N HIS A 173 23.43 3.85 11.72
CA HIS A 173 24.02 5.20 11.78
C HIS A 173 22.99 6.32 11.97
N ASN A 174 21.72 5.99 12.19
CA ASN A 174 20.60 6.95 12.33
C ASN A 174 20.54 7.98 11.19
N ILE A 175 20.73 7.53 9.95
CA ILE A 175 20.68 8.40 8.77
C ILE A 175 19.24 8.90 8.59
N SER A 176 19.04 10.21 8.54
CA SER A 176 17.71 10.78 8.26
C SER A 176 17.32 10.60 6.80
N ASP A 177 16.01 10.60 6.50
CA ASP A 177 15.53 10.45 5.12
C ASP A 177 16.08 11.55 4.18
N GLN A 178 16.30 12.76 4.69
CA GLN A 178 16.90 13.87 3.93
C GLN A 178 18.37 13.61 3.58
N GLU A 179 19.15 13.06 4.52
CA GLU A 179 20.54 12.70 4.31
C GLU A 179 20.64 11.54 3.32
N LEU A 180 19.82 10.50 3.50
CA LEU A 180 19.72 9.36 2.59
C LEU A 180 19.42 9.82 1.16
N GLN A 181 18.41 10.68 0.97
CA GLN A 181 18.09 11.23 -0.34
C GLN A 181 19.25 12.01 -0.95
N THR A 182 20.00 12.76 -0.14
CA THR A 182 21.17 13.52 -0.61
C THR A 182 22.26 12.57 -1.10
N ILE A 183 22.57 11.54 -0.31
CA ILE A 183 23.59 10.55 -0.61
C ILE A 183 23.24 9.76 -1.88
N MET A 184 22.01 9.24 -1.97
CA MET A 184 21.53 8.49 -3.13
C MET A 184 21.47 9.35 -4.40
N ARG A 185 21.03 10.61 -4.31
CA ARG A 185 21.02 11.51 -5.46
C ARG A 185 22.41 11.81 -6.01
N ALA A 186 23.42 11.79 -5.14
CA ALA A 186 24.82 11.93 -5.55
C ALA A 186 25.38 10.65 -6.21
N GLY A 187 24.60 9.57 -6.29
CA GLY A 187 24.97 8.32 -6.95
C GLY A 187 25.75 7.34 -6.09
N PHE A 188 25.86 7.57 -4.78
CA PHE A 188 26.52 6.64 -3.86
C PHE A 188 25.67 5.39 -3.69
N THR A 189 26.32 4.23 -3.64
CA THR A 189 25.68 2.95 -3.31
C THR A 189 25.72 2.69 -1.81
N SER A 190 24.93 1.71 -1.34
CA SER A 190 24.98 1.25 0.05
C SER A 190 26.36 0.70 0.40
N GLN A 191 27.02 0.01 -0.53
CA GLN A 191 28.36 -0.54 -0.35
C GLN A 191 29.42 0.57 -0.23
N ASP A 192 29.42 1.56 -1.12
CA ASP A 192 30.38 2.67 -1.06
C ASP A 192 30.24 3.47 0.25
N SER A 193 28.99 3.68 0.67
CA SER A 193 28.66 4.39 1.90
C SER A 193 29.09 3.61 3.14
N ARG A 194 28.85 2.29 3.16
CA ARG A 194 29.36 1.39 4.20
C ARG A 194 30.88 1.47 4.31
N CYS A 195 31.59 1.29 3.19
CA CYS A 195 33.05 1.35 3.18
C CYS A 195 33.59 2.69 3.70
N SER A 196 32.91 3.80 3.38
CA SER A 196 33.29 5.15 3.84
C SER A 196 33.11 5.33 5.34
N LEU A 197 32.00 4.84 5.90
CA LEU A 197 31.69 4.91 7.33
C LEU A 197 32.59 3.98 8.16
N GLU A 198 32.93 2.80 7.64
CA GLU A 198 33.75 1.81 8.35
C GLU A 198 35.26 2.11 8.30
N ASN A 199 35.79 2.53 7.15
CA ASN A 199 37.25 2.57 6.92
C ASN A 199 37.86 3.97 6.99
N GLY A 200 37.06 5.04 6.95
CA GLY A 200 37.56 6.42 6.77
C GLY A 200 37.62 7.27 8.05
N GLY A 201 37.11 6.78 9.19
CA GLY A 201 36.74 7.67 10.29
C GLY A 201 35.63 8.66 9.91
N GLY A 202 34.91 8.38 8.82
CA GLY A 202 33.81 9.19 8.32
C GLY A 202 32.59 9.01 9.19
N ASP A 203 31.92 10.12 9.48
CA ASP A 203 30.59 10.14 10.06
C ASP A 203 29.54 10.42 8.96
N VAL A 204 28.27 10.28 9.31
CA VAL A 204 27.16 10.60 8.39
C VAL A 204 27.28 12.03 7.85
N PRO A 205 27.58 13.08 8.67
CA PRO A 205 27.85 14.42 8.16
C PRO A 205 28.91 14.49 7.06
N GLY A 206 30.07 13.83 7.24
CA GLY A 206 31.14 13.81 6.24
C GLY A 206 30.71 13.15 4.93
N LEU A 207 29.94 12.05 5.00
CA LEU A 207 29.38 11.40 3.82
C LEU A 207 28.36 12.30 3.09
N VAL A 208 27.52 13.00 3.85
CA VAL A 208 26.54 13.96 3.31
C VAL A 208 27.23 15.14 2.63
N ASP A 209 28.30 15.67 3.22
CA ASP A 209 29.07 16.77 2.64
C ASP A 209 29.80 16.34 1.36
N ALA A 210 30.34 15.11 1.32
CA ALA A 210 30.88 14.53 0.10
C ALA A 210 29.79 14.40 -0.99
N ALA A 211 28.60 13.92 -0.64
CA ALA A 211 27.47 13.82 -1.56
C ALA A 211 27.02 15.19 -2.10
N ARG A 212 26.94 16.21 -1.24
CA ARG A 212 26.63 17.60 -1.64
C ARG A 212 27.67 18.16 -2.60
N LEU A 213 28.95 17.91 -2.34
CA LEU A 213 30.03 18.34 -3.23
C LEU A 213 29.92 17.66 -4.60
N THR A 214 29.69 16.35 -4.64
CA THR A 214 29.47 15.60 -5.89
C THR A 214 28.30 16.19 -6.67
N LEU A 215 27.15 16.43 -6.02
CA LEU A 215 26.00 17.06 -6.66
C LEU A 215 26.32 18.45 -7.22
N ALA A 216 27.05 19.28 -6.48
CA ALA A 216 27.45 20.62 -6.95
C ALA A 216 28.35 20.55 -8.19
N LEU A 217 29.20 19.52 -8.28
CA LEU A 217 30.12 19.32 -9.41
C LEU A 217 29.46 18.66 -10.63
N THR A 218 28.43 17.84 -10.43
CA THR A 218 27.73 17.12 -11.51
C THR A 218 26.46 17.82 -11.99
N THR A 219 25.96 18.84 -11.28
CA THR A 219 24.84 19.64 -11.75
C THR A 219 25.30 20.51 -12.91
N PRO A 220 24.72 20.39 -14.13
CA PRO A 220 25.07 21.27 -15.23
C PRO A 220 24.79 22.70 -14.80
N SER A 221 25.80 23.57 -14.93
CA SER A 221 25.61 25.00 -14.73
C SER A 221 24.52 25.45 -15.68
N GLN A 222 23.30 25.68 -15.17
CA GLN A 222 22.32 26.46 -15.89
C GLN A 222 22.89 27.87 -15.96
N THR A 223 23.69 28.11 -16.99
CA THR A 223 23.92 29.44 -17.51
C THR A 223 22.53 30.00 -17.81
N ARG A 224 22.03 30.84 -16.91
CA ARG A 224 20.89 31.72 -17.14
C ARG A 224 21.20 32.48 -18.43
N SER A 225 20.66 32.01 -19.55
CA SER A 225 20.55 32.81 -20.75
C SER A 225 19.56 33.91 -20.45
N VAL A 226 20.08 35.07 -20.08
CA VAL A 226 19.32 36.32 -20.04
C VAL A 226 19.11 36.74 -21.49
N GLY A 227 17.95 36.39 -22.02
CA GLY A 227 17.43 36.82 -23.31
C GLY A 227 16.09 36.10 -23.45
N GLY A 228 14.95 36.75 -23.27
CA GLY A 228 14.53 37.96 -23.94
C GLY A 228 13.36 37.53 -24.83
N TYR A 229 12.16 37.74 -24.30
CA TYR A 229 10.82 37.70 -24.92
C TYR A 229 10.71 37.38 -26.43
N ASP A 230 9.85 36.45 -26.82
CA ASP A 230 8.50 36.80 -27.32
C ASP A 230 7.62 35.57 -27.65
N GLU A 231 6.45 35.54 -26.99
CA GLU A 231 5.11 35.20 -27.51
C GLU A 231 4.60 33.75 -27.76
N PRO A 232 3.25 33.53 -27.74
CA PRO A 232 2.56 32.48 -26.98
C PRO A 232 1.65 31.60 -27.88
N PRO A 233 0.40 31.29 -27.51
CA PRO A 233 -0.11 30.14 -26.75
C PRO A 233 -0.73 29.04 -27.66
N PHE A 234 -0.76 27.79 -27.18
CA PHE A 234 -1.84 26.82 -27.47
C PHE A 234 -1.97 25.85 -26.29
#